data_AF-A0A844EJS2-F1
#
_entry.id   AF-A0A844EJS2-F1
#
_cell.length_a   1.000
_cell.length_b   1.000
_cell.length_c   1.000
_cell.angle_alpha   90.00
_cell.angle_beta   90.00
_cell.angle_gamma   90.00
#
_symmetry.space_group_name_H-M   'P 1'
#
loop_
_entity.id
_entity.type
_entity.pdbx_description
1 polymer ?
#
loop_
_entity_poly.entity_id
_entity_poly.type
_entity_poly.pdbx_seq_one_letter_code
_entity_poly.pdbx_strand_id
1 'polypeptide(L)'
;MTTKKLTKLLALYLPYILLGLVATNFGEAWRLAEGKELGDKIMSMMGTIPVAFANPLPSLHTLDLLVGLCCGAGLRLVVYLRGKNAKKYRHGMEYGSARWGTPKDIEPFMAPKFADNIILTKTERLMMSNRPPDPKNARNKNVLVVGGSGSGKTRFWLKPNLLQCHSSYVVTDPKGTIVLECGQAMLKNGYKVKVLNTINFKKSMHYNPFAYVHSEKDILKLVTTLMTNTKGEGSGGDPFWEKSERLLLTALIAYLHYEAPVEEQNFATLLEMLNTMQVLEDDEEYQNPVDLLFEELAKKKPNSFAGRQYKLYKLAAGDICSK
;
A
#
# COMPACT_ATOMS: atom_id res chain seq x y z
N MET A 1 -3.77 15.36 33.71
CA MET A 1 -4.79 14.36 33.32
C MET A 1 -6.04 15.12 32.89
N THR A 2 -6.58 14.93 31.66
CA THR A 2 -7.74 15.71 31.19
C THR A 2 -9.04 15.23 31.86
N THR A 3 -10.02 16.11 32.06
CA THR A 3 -11.33 15.80 32.67
C THR A 3 -12.01 14.60 32.01
N LYS A 4 -11.94 14.50 30.67
CA LYS A 4 -12.45 13.35 29.88
C LYS A 4 -11.72 12.03 30.17
N LYS A 5 -10.42 12.06 30.52
CA LYS A 5 -9.66 10.85 30.88
C LYS A 5 -10.00 10.41 32.30
N LEU A 6 -10.18 11.36 33.22
CA LEU A 6 -10.57 11.08 34.61
C LEU A 6 -11.97 10.47 34.70
N THR A 7 -12.96 11.03 34.01
CA THR A 7 -14.33 10.47 33.99
C THR A 7 -14.38 9.07 33.39
N LYS A 8 -13.62 8.80 32.33
CA LYS A 8 -13.50 7.44 31.76
C LYS A 8 -12.87 6.45 32.74
N LEU A 9 -11.87 6.90 33.50
CA LEU A 9 -11.17 6.04 34.47
C LEU A 9 -12.07 5.75 35.69
N LEU A 10 -12.78 6.76 36.20
CA LEU A 10 -13.77 6.59 37.26
C LEU A 10 -14.89 5.64 36.83
N ALA A 11 -15.49 5.85 35.65
CA ALA A 11 -16.52 4.96 35.13
C ALA A 11 -16.05 3.50 34.97
N LEU A 12 -14.76 3.30 34.70
CA LEU A 12 -14.17 1.97 34.56
C LEU A 12 -13.95 1.26 35.90
N TYR A 13 -13.54 1.96 36.96
CA TYR A 13 -13.17 1.31 38.23
C TYR A 13 -14.25 1.39 39.32
N LEU A 14 -15.11 2.40 39.29
CA LEU A 14 -16.13 2.65 40.31
C LEU A 14 -17.05 1.45 40.59
N PRO A 15 -17.57 0.70 39.59
CA PRO A 15 -18.41 -0.46 39.86
C PRO A 15 -17.68 -1.57 40.64
N TYR A 16 -16.40 -1.78 40.37
CA TYR A 16 -15.59 -2.80 41.05
C TYR A 16 -15.23 -2.38 42.47
N ILE A 17 -15.04 -1.09 42.71
CA ILE A 17 -14.84 -0.53 44.05
C ILE A 17 -16.12 -0.68 44.87
N LEU A 18 -17.28 -0.32 44.32
CA LEU A 18 -18.57 -0.46 45.01
C LEU A 18 -18.90 -1.92 45.31
N LEU A 19 -18.67 -2.84 44.37
CA LEU A 19 -18.87 -4.28 44.60
C LEU A 19 -17.86 -4.85 45.60
N GLY A 20 -16.61 -4.37 45.58
CA GLY A 20 -15.62 -4.72 46.60
C GLY A 20 -16.00 -4.24 48.00
N LEU A 21 -16.59 -3.04 48.11
CA LEU A 21 -17.11 -2.50 49.36
C LEU A 21 -18.31 -3.31 49.88
N VAL A 22 -19.24 -3.74 49.03
CA VAL A 22 -20.32 -4.65 49.48
C VAL A 22 -19.76 -6.02 49.89
N ALA A 23 -18.70 -6.48 49.22
CA ALA A 23 -18.08 -7.77 49.52
C ALA A 23 -17.34 -7.80 50.86
N THR A 24 -17.15 -6.67 51.55
CA THR A 24 -16.63 -6.66 52.93
C THR A 24 -17.54 -7.40 53.89
N ASN A 25 -18.84 -7.46 53.58
CA ASN A 25 -19.83 -8.12 54.45
C ASN A 25 -19.67 -9.65 54.43
N PHE A 26 -18.97 -10.21 53.44
CA PHE A 26 -18.53 -11.61 53.49
C PHE A 26 -17.42 -11.83 54.53
N GLY A 27 -16.51 -10.87 54.69
CA GLY A 27 -15.52 -10.89 55.78
C GLY A 27 -16.18 -10.79 57.15
N GLU A 28 -17.18 -9.92 57.25
CA GLU A 28 -17.99 -9.76 58.47
C GLU A 28 -18.76 -11.05 58.81
N ALA A 29 -19.40 -11.69 57.82
CA ALA A 29 -20.07 -12.98 58.01
C ALA A 29 -19.10 -14.08 58.50
N TRP A 30 -17.87 -14.11 57.97
CA TRP A 30 -16.81 -15.04 58.38
C TRP A 30 -16.30 -14.77 59.80
N ARG A 31 -16.31 -13.50 60.22
CA ARG A 31 -15.96 -13.10 61.60
C ARG A 31 -17.05 -13.51 62.59
N LEU A 32 -18.32 -13.38 62.21
CA LEU A 32 -19.48 -13.75 63.03
C LEU A 32 -19.72 -15.26 63.11
N ALA A 33 -19.13 -16.05 62.20
CA ALA A 33 -19.27 -17.50 62.17
C ALA A 33 -18.45 -18.17 63.28
N GLU A 34 -19.12 -19.04 64.05
CA GLU A 34 -18.53 -19.80 65.16
C GLU A 34 -18.14 -21.22 64.71
N GLY A 35 -17.00 -21.72 65.19
CA GLY A 35 -16.49 -23.06 64.86
C GLY A 35 -14.97 -23.15 65.04
N LYS A 36 -14.48 -24.27 65.57
CA LYS A 36 -13.04 -24.52 65.76
C LYS A 36 -12.39 -25.16 64.53
N GLU A 37 -13.15 -25.95 63.77
CA GLU A 37 -12.71 -26.55 62.51
C GLU A 37 -13.25 -25.77 61.30
N LEU A 38 -12.54 -25.86 60.16
CA LEU A 38 -12.87 -25.13 58.93
C LEU A 38 -14.28 -25.47 58.42
N GLY A 39 -14.68 -26.75 58.49
CA GLY A 39 -15.99 -27.23 58.03
C GLY A 39 -17.15 -26.65 58.83
N ASP A 40 -17.05 -26.67 60.15
CA ASP A 40 -18.07 -26.12 61.06
C ASP A 40 -18.23 -24.61 60.86
N LYS A 41 -17.11 -23.90 60.65
CA LYS A 41 -17.12 -22.46 60.41
C LYS A 41 -17.78 -22.08 59.09
N ILE A 42 -17.59 -22.88 58.03
CA ILE A 42 -18.27 -22.69 56.74
C ILE A 42 -19.78 -22.91 56.89
N MET A 43 -20.20 -23.94 57.63
CA MET A 43 -21.62 -24.22 57.87
C MET A 43 -22.29 -23.13 58.73
N SER A 44 -21.60 -22.64 59.75
CA SER A 44 -22.05 -21.51 60.58
C SER A 44 -22.18 -20.21 59.76
N MET A 45 -21.23 -19.98 58.83
CA MET A 45 -21.25 -18.80 57.96
C MET A 45 -22.52 -18.71 57.10
N MET A 46 -23.12 -19.84 56.69
CA MET A 46 -24.38 -19.82 55.93
C MET A 46 -25.54 -19.19 56.70
N GLY A 47 -25.52 -19.28 58.04
CA GLY A 47 -26.49 -18.62 58.92
C GLY A 47 -26.17 -17.17 59.23
N THR A 48 -24.90 -16.74 59.15
CA THR A 48 -24.46 -15.37 59.47
C THR A 48 -24.47 -14.43 58.26
N ILE A 49 -24.49 -14.94 57.03
CA ILE A 49 -24.60 -14.14 55.80
C ILE A 49 -25.83 -13.21 55.80
N PRO A 50 -27.06 -13.68 56.09
CA PRO A 50 -28.23 -12.79 56.11
C PRO A 50 -28.10 -11.66 57.13
N VAL A 51 -27.41 -11.92 58.25
CA VAL A 51 -27.18 -10.94 59.32
C VAL A 51 -26.14 -9.90 58.90
N ALA A 52 -25.02 -10.33 58.32
CA ALA A 52 -23.98 -9.41 57.82
C ALA A 52 -24.44 -8.55 56.64
N PHE A 53 -25.38 -9.05 55.84
CA PHE A 53 -25.98 -8.29 54.72
C PHE A 53 -27.22 -7.48 55.11
N ALA A 54 -27.70 -7.57 56.36
CA ALA A 54 -28.82 -6.76 56.85
C ALA A 54 -28.46 -5.26 56.91
N ASN A 55 -27.17 -4.92 57.08
CA ASN A 55 -26.66 -3.57 56.96
C ASN A 55 -25.98 -3.38 55.59
N PRO A 56 -26.45 -2.45 54.74
CA PRO A 56 -25.86 -2.20 53.42
C PRO A 56 -24.53 -1.45 53.47
N LEU A 57 -24.06 -1.03 54.65
CA LEU A 57 -22.79 -0.34 54.83
C LEU A 57 -21.60 -1.32 54.92
N PRO A 58 -20.42 -0.95 54.40
CA PRO A 58 -19.24 -1.80 54.43
C PRO A 58 -18.66 -1.89 55.85
N SER A 59 -18.22 -3.09 56.23
CA SER A 59 -17.44 -3.31 57.44
C SER A 59 -16.05 -2.67 57.30
N LEU A 60 -15.67 -1.86 58.31
CA LEU A 60 -14.38 -1.14 58.34
C LEU A 60 -13.26 -1.94 59.01
N HIS A 61 -13.48 -3.21 59.34
CA HIS A 61 -12.44 -4.06 59.89
C HIS A 61 -11.39 -4.40 58.83
N THR A 62 -10.11 -4.42 59.23
CA THR A 62 -8.97 -4.59 58.32
C THR A 62 -9.02 -5.89 57.51
N LEU A 63 -9.45 -7.00 58.10
CA LEU A 63 -9.57 -8.28 57.38
C LEU A 63 -10.75 -8.27 56.39
N ASP A 64 -11.86 -7.62 56.73
CA ASP A 64 -13.05 -7.54 55.87
C ASP A 64 -12.79 -6.64 54.66
N LEU A 65 -12.04 -5.55 54.86
CA LEU A 65 -11.58 -4.66 53.79
C LEU A 65 -10.62 -5.39 52.83
N LEU A 66 -9.75 -6.27 53.32
CA LEU A 66 -8.90 -7.11 52.48
C LEU A 66 -9.71 -8.11 51.65
N VAL A 67 -10.74 -8.72 52.24
CA VAL A 67 -11.69 -9.59 51.52
C VAL A 67 -12.38 -8.80 50.41
N GLY A 68 -12.91 -7.62 50.73
CA GLY A 68 -13.55 -6.73 49.75
C GLY A 68 -12.63 -6.31 48.60
N LEU A 69 -11.38 -5.95 48.91
CA LEU A 69 -10.37 -5.59 47.91
C LEU A 69 -10.00 -6.77 47.01
N CYS A 70 -9.79 -7.96 47.57
CA CYS A 70 -9.51 -9.18 46.82
C CYS A 70 -10.69 -9.56 45.90
N CYS A 71 -11.93 -9.46 46.38
CA CYS A 71 -13.13 -9.72 45.58
C CYS A 71 -13.28 -8.71 44.43
N GLY A 72 -13.11 -7.40 44.69
CA GLY A 72 -13.18 -6.36 43.67
C GLY A 72 -12.08 -6.49 42.60
N ALA A 73 -10.84 -6.76 43.03
CA ALA A 73 -9.70 -7.00 42.13
C ALA A 73 -9.87 -8.29 41.32
N GLY A 74 -10.32 -9.38 41.95
CA GLY A 74 -10.62 -10.65 41.31
C GLY A 74 -11.71 -10.53 40.24
N LEU A 75 -12.80 -9.83 40.55
CA LEU A 75 -13.87 -9.55 39.59
C LEU A 75 -13.35 -8.74 38.39
N ARG A 76 -12.53 -7.70 38.66
CA ARG A 76 -11.91 -6.89 37.60
C ARG A 76 -11.01 -7.73 36.71
N LEU A 77 -10.24 -8.66 37.29
CA LEU A 77 -9.36 -9.58 36.57
C LEU A 77 -10.17 -10.53 35.69
N VAL A 78 -11.24 -11.13 36.21
CA VAL A 78 -12.14 -12.01 35.43
C VAL A 78 -12.75 -11.27 34.24
N VAL A 79 -13.26 -10.05 34.45
CA VAL A 79 -13.83 -9.23 33.36
C VAL A 79 -12.75 -8.83 32.36
N TYR A 80 -11.53 -8.51 32.80
CA TYR A 80 -10.41 -8.20 31.92
C TYR A 80 -10.02 -9.39 31.03
N LEU A 81 -9.90 -10.58 31.61
CA LEU A 81 -9.56 -11.81 30.89
C LEU A 81 -10.66 -12.19 29.89
N ARG A 82 -11.93 -12.09 30.28
CA ARG A 82 -13.07 -12.29 29.36
C ARG A 82 -13.10 -11.26 28.24
N GLY A 83 -12.80 -9.99 28.54
CA GLY A 83 -12.76 -8.91 27.55
C GLY A 83 -11.65 -9.10 26.50
N LYS A 84 -10.49 -9.65 26.89
CA LYS A 84 -9.41 -10.00 25.94
C LYS A 84 -9.78 -11.12 24.99
N ASN A 85 -10.54 -12.11 25.47
CA ASN A 85 -10.98 -13.26 24.69
C ASN A 85 -12.35 -13.05 24.01
N ALA A 86 -12.94 -11.86 24.14
CA ALA A 86 -14.20 -11.53 23.50
C ALA A 86 -14.00 -11.45 21.98
N LYS A 87 -14.62 -12.37 21.27
CA LYS A 87 -14.70 -12.33 19.81
C LYS A 87 -15.45 -11.06 19.40
N LYS A 88 -14.87 -10.30 18.46
CA LYS A 88 -15.47 -9.06 17.94
C LYS A 88 -16.46 -9.42 16.84
N TYR A 89 -17.72 -9.59 17.21
CA TYR A 89 -18.80 -9.79 16.26
C TYR A 89 -19.47 -8.46 15.90
N ARG A 90 -19.97 -8.40 14.67
CA ARG A 90 -20.71 -7.25 14.13
C ARG A 90 -22.17 -7.68 13.91
N HIS A 91 -22.90 -7.80 15.01
CA HIS A 91 -24.29 -8.23 15.01
C HIS A 91 -25.19 -7.19 14.32
N GLY A 92 -26.12 -7.64 13.47
CA GLY A 92 -27.06 -6.76 12.76
C GLY A 92 -26.48 -6.01 11.57
N MET A 93 -25.27 -6.40 11.13
CA MET A 93 -24.58 -5.83 9.96
C MET A 93 -24.25 -6.91 8.92
N GLU A 94 -25.05 -7.97 8.87
CA GLU A 94 -24.89 -9.13 7.98
C GLU A 94 -24.94 -8.71 6.50
N TYR A 95 -25.75 -7.69 6.18
CA TYR A 95 -25.91 -7.12 4.84
C TYR A 95 -25.01 -5.90 4.58
N GLY A 96 -24.04 -5.65 5.45
CA GLY A 96 -23.12 -4.52 5.35
C GLY A 96 -23.46 -3.38 6.32
N SER A 97 -22.47 -2.51 6.52
CA SER A 97 -22.53 -1.37 7.46
C SER A 97 -22.37 -0.03 6.76
N ALA A 98 -22.51 -0.04 5.44
CA ALA A 98 -22.37 1.16 4.62
C ALA A 98 -23.50 2.13 4.94
N ARG A 99 -23.13 3.39 5.15
CA ARG A 99 -24.05 4.50 5.35
C ARG A 99 -23.50 5.74 4.68
N TRP A 100 -24.36 6.73 4.48
CA TRP A 100 -23.91 8.05 4.10
C TRP A 100 -22.96 8.62 5.17
N GLY A 101 -21.82 9.13 4.70
CA GLY A 101 -20.84 9.78 5.54
C GLY A 101 -21.36 11.12 6.04
N THR A 102 -20.90 11.51 7.21
CA THR A 102 -21.11 12.83 7.80
C THR A 102 -19.79 13.61 7.78
N PRO A 103 -19.81 14.95 7.94
CA PRO A 103 -18.57 15.73 7.99
C PRO A 103 -17.58 15.26 9.06
N LYS A 104 -18.08 14.75 10.19
CA LYS A 104 -17.25 14.19 11.28
C LYS A 104 -16.51 12.92 10.89
N ASP A 105 -17.01 12.17 9.90
CA ASP A 105 -16.38 10.94 9.45
C ASP A 105 -15.12 11.22 8.62
N ILE A 106 -15.10 12.31 7.83
CA ILE A 106 -13.95 12.67 6.99
C ILE A 106 -12.93 13.58 7.71
N GLU A 107 -13.39 14.37 8.67
CA GLU A 107 -12.58 15.37 9.40
C GLU A 107 -11.22 14.85 9.90
N PRO A 108 -11.09 13.63 10.47
CA PRO A 108 -9.79 13.13 10.95
C PRO A 108 -8.80 12.83 9.82
N PHE A 109 -9.28 12.70 8.58
CA PHE A 109 -8.49 12.41 7.39
C PHE A 109 -8.12 13.68 6.60
N MET A 110 -8.56 14.85 7.03
CA MET A 110 -8.23 16.14 6.41
C MET A 110 -7.05 16.81 7.09
N ALA A 111 -6.13 17.36 6.31
CA ALA A 111 -5.09 18.23 6.79
C ALA A 111 -5.67 19.65 7.07
N PRO A 112 -5.22 20.34 8.13
CA PRO A 112 -5.71 21.68 8.46
C PRO A 112 -5.48 22.70 7.34
N LYS A 113 -4.33 22.62 6.65
CA LYS A 113 -4.00 23.47 5.51
C LYS A 113 -4.63 22.89 4.25
N PHE A 114 -5.50 23.66 3.61
CA PHE A 114 -6.22 23.23 2.40
C PHE A 114 -5.30 22.68 1.30
N ALA A 115 -4.18 23.35 1.04
CA ALA A 115 -3.22 22.96 0.00
C ALA A 115 -2.57 21.58 0.23
N ASP A 116 -2.58 21.07 1.46
CA ASP A 116 -1.97 19.78 1.81
C ASP A 116 -2.98 18.62 1.69
N ASN A 117 -4.06 18.82 0.94
CA ASN A 117 -5.10 17.83 0.71
C ASN A 117 -5.38 17.61 -0.77
N ILE A 118 -5.71 16.36 -1.11
CA ILE A 118 -6.43 15.99 -2.34
C ILE A 118 -7.88 16.44 -2.20
N ILE A 119 -8.38 17.17 -3.19
CA ILE A 119 -9.78 17.57 -3.27
C ILE A 119 -10.59 16.39 -3.83
N LEU A 120 -11.57 15.91 -3.05
CA LEU A 120 -12.51 14.86 -3.47
C LEU A 120 -13.85 15.47 -3.89
N THR A 121 -14.39 16.36 -3.06
CA THR A 121 -15.66 17.07 -3.30
C THR A 121 -15.52 18.53 -2.83
N LYS A 122 -16.64 19.26 -2.77
CA LYS A 122 -16.70 20.60 -2.17
C LYS A 122 -16.33 20.58 -0.68
N THR A 123 -16.70 19.53 0.04
CA THR A 123 -16.61 19.42 1.51
C THR A 123 -15.57 18.41 1.98
N GLU A 124 -15.47 17.27 1.29
CA GLU A 124 -14.56 16.17 1.64
C GLU A 124 -13.21 16.33 0.95
N ARG A 125 -12.15 16.09 1.72
CA ARG A 125 -10.75 16.13 1.26
C ARG A 125 -9.94 15.03 1.93
N LEU A 126 -8.80 14.71 1.36
CA LEU A 126 -7.91 13.69 1.89
C LEU A 126 -6.49 14.24 2.07
N MET A 127 -5.94 14.12 3.26
CA MET A 127 -4.59 14.62 3.55
C MET A 127 -3.52 13.95 2.69
N MET A 128 -2.57 14.74 2.22
CA MET A 128 -1.42 14.28 1.45
C MET A 128 -0.29 13.73 2.33
N SER A 129 -0.31 13.94 3.64
CA SER A 129 0.73 13.41 4.52
C SER A 129 0.62 11.89 4.70
N ASN A 130 1.75 11.18 4.61
CA ASN A 130 1.83 9.77 5.00
C ASN A 130 1.91 9.56 6.52
N ARG A 131 2.06 10.65 7.28
CA ARG A 131 2.28 10.62 8.73
C ARG A 131 1.28 11.55 9.42
N PRO A 132 -0.02 11.17 9.48
CA PRO A 132 -0.97 11.86 10.34
C PRO A 132 -0.55 11.80 11.82
N PRO A 133 -1.00 12.76 12.66
CA PRO A 133 -0.79 12.72 14.10
C PRO A 133 -1.31 11.42 14.75
N ASP A 134 -2.41 10.87 14.24
CA ASP A 134 -2.88 9.53 14.58
C ASP A 134 -2.61 8.57 13.41
N PRO A 135 -1.68 7.60 13.55
CA PRO A 135 -1.37 6.62 12.50
C PRO A 135 -2.58 5.85 11.97
N LYS A 136 -3.66 5.70 12.76
CA LYS A 136 -4.90 5.03 12.31
C LYS A 136 -5.61 5.79 11.18
N ASN A 137 -5.31 7.08 11.04
CA ASN A 137 -5.88 7.93 10.02
C ASN A 137 -5.08 7.95 8.71
N ALA A 138 -3.99 7.18 8.62
CA ALA A 138 -3.29 7.01 7.36
C ALA A 138 -4.21 6.29 6.35
N ARG A 139 -4.33 6.86 5.15
CA ARG A 139 -5.21 6.35 4.08
C ARG A 139 -4.44 6.25 2.76
N ASN A 140 -4.88 5.31 1.93
CA ASN A 140 -4.42 5.21 0.55
C ASN A 140 -4.87 6.48 -0.22
N LYS A 141 -3.99 7.01 -1.06
CA LYS A 141 -4.19 8.25 -1.82
C LYS A 141 -4.58 8.01 -3.27
N ASN A 142 -4.66 6.76 -3.69
CA ASN A 142 -5.16 6.42 -5.01
C ASN A 142 -6.66 6.73 -5.06
N VAL A 143 -7.06 7.59 -6.00
CA VAL A 143 -8.45 7.99 -6.21
C VAL A 143 -8.94 7.43 -7.52
N LEU A 144 -10.01 6.65 -7.48
CA LEU A 144 -10.74 6.18 -8.66
C LEU A 144 -11.94 7.09 -8.89
N VAL A 145 -11.96 7.79 -10.02
CA VAL A 145 -13.07 8.65 -10.44
C VAL A 145 -13.84 7.99 -11.57
N VAL A 146 -15.04 7.51 -11.26
CA VAL A 146 -15.94 6.87 -12.24
C VAL A 146 -17.00 7.88 -12.68
N GLY A 147 -17.23 7.98 -13.99
CA GLY A 147 -18.30 8.80 -14.53
C GLY A 147 -18.38 8.69 -16.06
N GLY A 148 -19.57 8.88 -16.62
CA GLY A 148 -19.80 8.83 -18.06
C GLY A 148 -19.06 9.90 -18.85
N SER A 149 -19.16 9.85 -20.18
CA SER A 149 -18.70 10.95 -21.03
C SER A 149 -19.46 12.24 -20.68
N GLY A 150 -18.78 13.39 -20.71
CA GLY A 150 -19.40 14.68 -20.37
C GLY A 150 -19.66 14.94 -18.88
N SER A 151 -19.44 13.97 -17.97
CA SER A 151 -19.69 14.15 -16.53
C SER A 151 -18.75 15.14 -15.82
N GLY A 152 -17.78 15.70 -16.55
CA GLY A 152 -16.88 16.74 -16.04
C GLY A 152 -15.71 16.24 -15.17
N LYS A 153 -15.33 14.95 -15.26
CA LYS A 153 -14.17 14.38 -14.52
C LYS A 153 -12.92 15.28 -14.56
N THR A 154 -12.55 15.72 -15.76
CA THR A 154 -11.40 16.61 -15.97
C THR A 154 -11.60 17.97 -15.30
N ARG A 155 -12.79 18.58 -15.47
CA ARG A 155 -13.08 19.94 -14.97
C ARG A 155 -13.23 20.00 -13.46
N PHE A 156 -13.90 19.03 -12.85
CA PHE A 156 -14.30 19.07 -11.45
C PHE A 156 -13.31 18.38 -10.51
N TRP A 157 -12.53 17.42 -10.98
CA TRP A 157 -11.57 16.71 -10.15
C TRP A 157 -10.13 16.98 -10.56
N LEU A 158 -9.76 16.73 -11.82
CA LEU A 158 -8.36 16.82 -12.25
C LEU A 158 -7.83 18.25 -12.21
N LYS A 159 -8.51 19.20 -12.87
CA LYS A 159 -8.06 20.60 -12.94
C LYS A 159 -7.90 21.26 -11.56
N PRO A 160 -8.86 21.15 -10.62
CA PRO A 160 -8.69 21.72 -9.28
C PRO A 160 -7.48 21.14 -8.54
N ASN A 161 -7.28 19.82 -8.59
CA ASN A 161 -6.13 19.17 -7.95
C ASN A 161 -4.79 19.58 -8.60
N LEU A 162 -4.74 19.73 -9.94
CA LEU A 162 -3.55 20.26 -10.62
C LEU A 162 -3.27 21.70 -10.19
N LEU A 163 -4.28 22.56 -10.23
CA LEU A 163 -4.18 23.99 -9.90
C LEU A 163 -3.88 24.28 -8.43
N GLN A 164 -3.95 23.28 -7.54
CA GLN A 164 -3.39 23.42 -6.19
C GLN A 164 -1.86 23.51 -6.17
N CYS A 165 -1.17 23.07 -7.23
CA CYS A 165 0.28 23.18 -7.38
C CYS A 165 1.07 22.63 -6.17
N HIS A 166 0.59 21.57 -5.51
CA HIS A 166 1.17 21.06 -4.27
C HIS A 166 2.19 19.92 -4.46
N SER A 167 2.34 19.35 -5.66
CA SER A 167 3.19 18.17 -5.91
C SER A 167 3.66 18.10 -7.36
N SER A 168 4.65 17.23 -7.63
CA SER A 168 5.02 16.91 -9.01
C SER A 168 3.94 16.08 -9.68
N TYR A 169 3.57 16.44 -10.92
CA TYR A 169 2.51 15.77 -11.67
C TYR A 169 3.03 15.13 -12.95
N VAL A 170 2.54 13.92 -13.24
CA VAL A 170 2.61 13.28 -14.55
C VAL A 170 1.17 13.11 -15.02
N VAL A 171 0.82 13.72 -16.14
CA VAL A 171 -0.56 13.79 -16.63
C VAL A 171 -0.63 13.19 -18.02
N THR A 172 -1.49 12.20 -18.19
CA THR A 172 -1.89 11.72 -19.52
C THR A 172 -2.95 12.67 -20.07
N ASP A 173 -2.65 13.33 -21.19
CA ASP A 173 -3.54 14.32 -21.81
C ASP A 173 -3.87 13.94 -23.27
N PRO A 174 -4.77 12.98 -23.49
CA PRO A 174 -5.08 12.47 -24.83
C PRO A 174 -5.60 13.55 -25.79
N LYS A 175 -6.20 14.62 -25.26
CA LYS A 175 -6.76 15.72 -26.06
C LYS A 175 -5.84 16.93 -26.16
N GLY A 176 -4.73 16.95 -25.42
CA GLY A 176 -3.83 18.11 -25.34
C GLY A 176 -4.45 19.36 -24.69
N THR A 177 -5.64 19.25 -24.08
CA THR A 177 -6.35 20.41 -23.54
C THR A 177 -5.84 20.81 -22.16
N ILE A 178 -5.37 19.85 -21.36
CA ILE A 178 -4.96 20.10 -19.98
C ILE A 178 -3.73 21.00 -19.94
N VAL A 179 -2.74 20.75 -20.80
CA VAL A 179 -1.54 21.61 -20.88
C VAL A 179 -1.88 23.03 -21.33
N LEU A 180 -2.84 23.19 -22.25
CA LEU A 180 -3.28 24.51 -22.72
C LEU A 180 -4.01 25.29 -21.62
N GLU A 181 -4.86 24.62 -20.85
CA GLU A 181 -5.71 25.26 -19.84
C GLU A 181 -5.01 25.47 -18.50
N CYS A 182 -4.10 24.58 -18.10
CA CYS A 182 -3.45 24.60 -16.78
C CYS A 182 -1.95 24.90 -16.85
N GLY A 183 -1.28 24.69 -18.00
CA GLY A 183 0.17 24.77 -18.11
C GLY A 183 0.74 26.15 -17.76
N GLN A 184 0.08 27.23 -18.20
CA GLN A 184 0.49 28.59 -17.84
C GLN A 184 0.40 28.86 -16.34
N ALA A 185 -0.63 28.34 -15.66
CA ALA A 185 -0.75 28.45 -14.21
C ALA A 185 0.36 27.67 -13.50
N MET A 186 0.71 26.47 -13.99
CA MET A 186 1.83 25.69 -13.46
C MET A 186 3.16 26.45 -13.59
N LEU A 187 3.47 27.01 -14.77
CA LEU A 187 4.68 27.79 -15.02
C LEU A 187 4.79 28.99 -14.08
N LYS A 188 3.69 29.73 -13.89
CA LYS A 188 3.64 30.88 -12.95
C LYS A 188 3.86 30.47 -11.49
N ASN A 189 3.56 29.22 -11.13
CA ASN A 189 3.83 28.65 -9.81
C ASN A 189 5.20 27.94 -9.73
N GLY A 190 6.13 28.22 -10.66
CA GLY A 190 7.50 27.74 -10.62
C GLY A 190 7.71 26.30 -11.12
N TYR A 191 6.70 25.70 -11.76
CA TYR A 191 6.85 24.36 -12.33
C TYR A 191 7.66 24.38 -13.62
N LYS A 192 8.47 23.33 -13.82
CA LYS A 192 9.05 23.01 -15.13
C LYS A 192 8.08 22.09 -15.88
N VAL A 193 7.35 22.65 -16.83
CA VAL A 193 6.41 21.88 -17.66
C VAL A 193 7.18 21.20 -18.80
N LYS A 194 7.12 19.87 -18.85
CA LYS A 194 7.70 19.04 -19.91
C LYS A 194 6.59 18.30 -20.64
N VAL A 195 6.67 18.22 -21.97
CA VAL A 195 5.63 17.62 -22.82
C VAL A 195 6.24 16.54 -23.70
N LEU A 196 5.76 15.31 -23.56
CA LEU A 196 6.03 14.21 -24.49
C LEU A 196 4.79 14.00 -25.35
N ASN A 197 4.87 14.38 -26.63
CA ASN A 197 3.79 14.29 -27.60
C ASN A 197 4.09 13.17 -28.60
N THR A 198 3.35 12.08 -28.49
CA THR A 198 3.49 10.88 -29.33
C THR A 198 2.72 10.97 -30.65
N ILE A 199 2.00 12.07 -30.92
CA ILE A 199 1.26 12.30 -32.17
C ILE A 199 2.03 13.26 -33.08
N ASN A 200 2.48 14.39 -32.54
CA ASN A 200 3.24 15.38 -33.28
C ASN A 200 4.60 15.61 -32.62
N PHE A 201 5.60 14.88 -33.12
CA PHE A 201 6.97 14.94 -32.60
C PHE A 201 7.62 16.34 -32.73
N LYS A 202 7.22 17.17 -33.70
CA LYS A 202 7.71 18.56 -33.81
C LYS A 202 7.30 19.44 -32.64
N LYS A 203 6.25 19.05 -31.90
CA LYS A 203 5.75 19.72 -30.69
C LYS A 203 6.01 18.88 -29.43
N SER A 204 6.95 17.94 -29.51
CA SER A 204 7.33 17.07 -28.40
C SER A 204 8.72 17.44 -27.90
N MET A 205 8.96 17.22 -26.62
CA MET A 205 10.31 16.97 -26.14
C MET A 205 10.78 15.60 -26.63
N HIS A 206 12.09 15.44 -26.78
CA HIS A 206 12.68 14.14 -27.12
C HIS A 206 12.89 13.30 -25.87
N TYR A 207 12.75 11.99 -26.03
CA TYR A 207 12.99 11.00 -25.00
C TYR A 207 13.83 9.88 -25.59
N ASN A 208 14.99 9.63 -24.99
CA ASN A 208 15.82 8.48 -25.29
C ASN A 208 15.99 7.65 -24.00
N PRO A 209 15.47 6.41 -23.94
CA PRO A 209 15.55 5.59 -22.73
C PRO A 209 16.98 5.20 -22.37
N PHE A 210 17.91 5.11 -23.33
CA PHE A 210 19.31 4.77 -23.07
C PHE A 210 20.00 5.76 -22.13
N ALA A 211 19.58 7.04 -22.14
CA ALA A 211 20.10 8.06 -21.22
C ALA A 211 19.78 7.79 -19.74
N TYR A 212 18.85 6.86 -19.46
CA TYR A 212 18.40 6.49 -18.11
C TYR A 212 18.77 5.04 -17.75
N VAL A 213 19.52 4.35 -18.60
CA VAL A 213 20.05 3.01 -18.31
C VAL A 213 21.40 3.18 -17.62
N HIS A 214 21.53 2.62 -16.42
CA HIS A 214 22.76 2.69 -15.62
C HIS A 214 23.26 1.32 -15.16
N SER A 215 22.49 0.26 -15.43
CA SER A 215 22.79 -1.09 -14.96
C SER A 215 22.10 -2.14 -15.82
N GLU A 216 22.58 -3.39 -15.72
CA GLU A 216 21.92 -4.56 -16.33
C GLU A 216 20.44 -4.67 -15.90
N LYS A 217 20.13 -4.28 -14.66
CA LYS A 217 18.75 -4.27 -14.16
C LYS A 217 17.87 -3.26 -14.92
N ASP A 218 18.42 -2.13 -15.33
CA ASP A 218 17.66 -1.12 -16.08
C ASP A 218 17.45 -1.54 -17.53
N ILE A 219 18.41 -2.26 -18.13
CA ILE A 219 18.23 -2.93 -19.43
C ILE A 219 17.05 -3.91 -19.36
N LEU A 220 17.03 -4.78 -18.35
CA LEU A 220 15.95 -5.77 -18.18
C LEU A 220 14.58 -5.10 -17.94
N LYS A 221 14.54 -3.98 -17.20
CA LYS A 221 13.31 -3.18 -17.03
C LYS A 221 12.86 -2.55 -18.35
N LEU A 222 13.78 -2.02 -19.16
CA LEU A 222 13.46 -1.42 -20.45
C LEU A 222 12.88 -2.47 -21.40
N VAL A 223 13.52 -3.63 -21.51
CA VAL A 223 13.04 -4.76 -22.32
C VAL A 223 11.66 -5.22 -21.84
N THR A 224 11.48 -5.42 -20.54
CA THR A 224 10.18 -5.82 -19.99
C THR A 224 9.09 -4.79 -20.29
N THR A 225 9.43 -3.50 -20.21
CA THR A 225 8.51 -2.40 -20.52
C THR A 225 8.12 -2.42 -22.00
N LEU A 226 9.07 -2.62 -22.90
CA LEU A 226 8.79 -2.74 -24.35
C LEU A 226 7.84 -3.92 -24.62
N MET A 227 8.23 -5.13 -24.22
CA MET A 227 7.45 -6.35 -24.46
C MET A 227 6.04 -6.28 -23.86
N THR A 228 5.89 -5.72 -22.65
CA THR A 228 4.56 -5.62 -22.00
C THR A 228 3.64 -4.67 -22.76
N ASN A 229 4.17 -3.64 -23.42
CA ASN A 229 3.39 -2.65 -24.16
C ASN A 229 3.21 -3.00 -25.65
N THR A 230 3.96 -3.97 -26.18
CA THR A 230 3.82 -4.47 -27.56
C THR A 230 3.01 -5.77 -27.65
N LYS A 231 2.73 -6.42 -26.52
CA LYS A 231 1.82 -7.56 -26.45
C LYS A 231 0.40 -7.12 -26.84
N GLY A 232 -0.08 -7.58 -27.99
CA GLY A 232 -1.46 -7.30 -28.45
C GLY A 232 -2.53 -7.86 -27.51
N GLU A 233 -3.79 -7.50 -27.74
CA GLU A 233 -4.95 -7.95 -26.93
C GLU A 233 -5.29 -9.46 -27.07
N GLY A 234 -4.47 -10.23 -27.81
CA GLY A 234 -4.64 -11.66 -28.02
C GLY A 234 -4.22 -12.52 -26.83
N SER A 235 -4.77 -13.73 -26.75
CA SER A 235 -4.33 -14.77 -25.80
C SER A 235 -2.81 -14.95 -25.90
N GLY A 236 -2.13 -14.97 -24.74
CA GLY A 236 -0.67 -14.94 -24.64
C GLY A 236 0.03 -15.88 -25.63
N GLY A 237 1.02 -15.34 -26.34
CA GLY A 237 1.86 -16.11 -27.25
C GLY A 237 2.60 -17.23 -26.52
N ASP A 238 3.15 -18.16 -27.30
CA ASP A 238 3.98 -19.24 -26.76
C ASP A 238 5.08 -18.68 -25.83
N PRO A 239 5.20 -19.18 -24.59
CA PRO A 239 6.28 -18.78 -23.68
C PRO A 239 7.68 -18.91 -24.29
N PHE A 240 7.85 -19.77 -25.30
CA PHE A 240 9.08 -19.83 -26.09
C PHE A 240 9.35 -18.50 -26.80
N TRP A 241 8.40 -17.99 -27.60
CA TRP A 241 8.59 -16.76 -28.38
C TRP A 241 8.84 -15.56 -27.47
N GLU A 242 8.13 -15.49 -26.34
CA GLU A 242 8.36 -14.43 -25.34
C GLU A 242 9.76 -14.50 -24.71
N LYS A 243 10.29 -15.71 -24.46
CA LYS A 243 11.65 -15.87 -23.93
C LYS A 243 12.71 -15.50 -24.97
N SER A 244 12.52 -15.93 -26.21
CA SER A 244 13.44 -15.65 -27.32
C SER A 244 13.49 -14.15 -27.63
N GLU A 245 12.34 -13.49 -27.74
CA GLU A 245 12.26 -12.03 -27.90
C GLU A 245 12.95 -11.30 -26.73
N ARG A 246 12.72 -11.73 -25.49
CA ARG A 246 13.38 -11.15 -24.32
C ARG A 246 14.90 -11.26 -24.40
N LEU A 247 15.43 -12.45 -24.72
CA LEU A 247 16.87 -12.69 -24.81
C LEU A 247 17.48 -11.81 -25.91
N LEU A 248 16.84 -11.76 -27.07
CA LEU A 248 17.28 -10.95 -28.19
C LEU A 248 17.31 -9.47 -27.85
N LEU A 249 16.17 -8.89 -27.43
CA LEU A 249 16.09 -7.46 -27.09
C LEU A 249 17.07 -7.09 -25.96
N THR A 250 17.27 -7.98 -24.98
CA THR A 250 18.26 -7.75 -23.91
C THR A 250 19.67 -7.73 -24.47
N ALA A 251 20.02 -8.63 -25.38
CA ALA A 251 21.33 -8.67 -26.01
C ALA A 251 21.61 -7.41 -26.83
N LEU A 252 20.67 -7.01 -27.69
CA LEU A 252 20.84 -5.85 -28.58
C LEU A 252 20.92 -4.53 -27.79
N ILE A 253 20.01 -4.32 -26.83
CA ILE A 253 20.04 -3.11 -26.01
C ILE A 253 21.30 -3.06 -25.15
N ALA A 254 21.76 -4.20 -24.62
CA ALA A 254 23.01 -4.26 -23.87
C ALA A 254 24.22 -3.96 -24.77
N TYR A 255 24.24 -4.46 -26.00
CA TYR A 255 25.30 -4.15 -26.96
C TYR A 255 25.36 -2.65 -27.22
N LEU A 256 24.23 -2.05 -27.59
CA LEU A 256 24.16 -0.61 -27.87
C LEU A 256 24.60 0.21 -26.66
N HIS A 257 24.14 -0.13 -25.45
CA HIS A 257 24.46 0.63 -24.25
C HIS A 257 25.95 0.57 -23.87
N TYR A 258 26.60 -0.59 -24.02
CA TYR A 258 27.97 -0.80 -23.53
C TYR A 258 29.06 -0.66 -24.59
N GLU A 259 28.74 -0.91 -25.86
CA GLU A 259 29.73 -1.01 -26.93
C GLU A 259 29.53 0.06 -28.02
N ALA A 260 28.30 0.52 -28.27
CA ALA A 260 28.04 1.53 -29.30
C ALA A 260 28.32 2.96 -28.81
N PRO A 261 28.77 3.86 -29.71
CA PRO A 261 28.89 5.29 -29.42
C PRO A 261 27.58 5.90 -28.93
N VAL A 262 27.66 6.96 -28.11
CA VAL A 262 26.49 7.56 -27.43
C VAL A 262 25.41 8.02 -28.41
N GLU A 263 25.80 8.50 -29.58
CA GLU A 263 24.95 8.91 -30.69
C GLU A 263 24.12 7.77 -31.29
N GLU A 264 24.62 6.54 -31.25
CA GLU A 264 23.98 5.32 -31.73
C GLU A 264 23.15 4.61 -30.66
N GLN A 265 23.21 5.06 -29.40
CA GLN A 265 22.42 4.49 -28.30
C GLN A 265 20.96 4.96 -28.36
N ASN A 266 20.23 4.55 -29.38
CA ASN A 266 18.87 4.99 -29.63
C ASN A 266 18.02 3.88 -30.30
N PHE A 267 16.71 4.10 -30.38
CA PHE A 267 15.79 3.11 -30.96
C PHE A 267 15.84 3.00 -32.49
N ALA A 268 16.33 4.03 -33.19
CA ALA A 268 16.52 3.91 -34.64
C ALA A 268 17.60 2.86 -34.94
N THR A 269 18.74 2.92 -34.25
CA THR A 269 19.82 1.93 -34.39
C THR A 269 19.38 0.54 -33.91
N LEU A 270 18.61 0.44 -32.82
CA LEU A 270 18.05 -0.85 -32.39
C LEU A 270 17.16 -1.48 -33.47
N LEU A 271 16.30 -0.69 -34.12
CA LEU A 271 15.45 -1.16 -35.21
C LEU A 271 16.25 -1.53 -36.45
N GLU A 272 17.31 -0.78 -36.76
CA GLU A 272 18.24 -1.11 -37.84
C GLU A 272 18.92 -2.46 -37.59
N MET A 273 19.46 -2.69 -36.38
CA MET A 273 20.02 -3.99 -35.99
C MET A 273 18.99 -5.10 -36.22
N LEU A 274 17.76 -4.95 -35.71
CA LEU A 274 16.69 -5.94 -35.90
C LEU A 274 16.38 -6.21 -37.38
N ASN A 275 16.30 -5.17 -38.22
CA ASN A 275 16.04 -5.32 -39.66
C ASN A 275 17.19 -6.00 -40.41
N THR A 276 18.42 -5.90 -39.91
CA THR A 276 19.59 -6.57 -40.50
C THR A 276 19.74 -8.03 -40.06
N MET A 277 18.94 -8.51 -39.11
CA MET A 277 18.97 -9.92 -38.64
C MET A 277 18.22 -10.86 -39.59
N GLN A 278 18.60 -10.84 -40.87
CA GLN A 278 18.07 -11.77 -41.86
C GLN A 278 18.58 -13.19 -41.61
N VAL A 279 17.72 -14.15 -41.91
CA VAL A 279 18.04 -15.59 -41.88
C VAL A 279 17.75 -16.12 -43.28
N LEU A 280 18.69 -16.87 -43.85
CA LEU A 280 18.50 -17.59 -45.09
C LEU A 280 18.06 -19.02 -44.76
N GLU A 281 16.93 -19.47 -45.30
CA GLU A 281 16.39 -20.81 -45.02
C GLU A 281 17.27 -21.92 -45.62
N ASP A 282 17.96 -21.62 -46.74
CA ASP A 282 18.78 -22.60 -47.49
C ASP A 282 20.27 -22.60 -47.08
N ASP A 283 20.68 -21.76 -46.14
CA ASP A 283 22.09 -21.65 -45.70
C ASP A 283 22.17 -21.48 -44.17
N GLU A 284 22.30 -22.61 -43.46
CA GLU A 284 22.45 -22.64 -42.01
C GLU A 284 23.77 -22.01 -41.52
N GLU A 285 24.78 -21.88 -42.39
CA GLU A 285 26.06 -21.25 -42.06
C GLU A 285 26.03 -19.73 -42.30
N TYR A 286 24.95 -19.20 -42.90
CA TYR A 286 24.83 -17.77 -43.14
C TYR A 286 24.84 -16.96 -41.85
N GLN A 287 25.75 -15.99 -41.79
CA GLN A 287 25.87 -15.05 -40.67
C GLN A 287 25.44 -13.67 -41.10
N ASN A 288 24.41 -13.14 -40.45
CA ASN A 288 24.01 -11.76 -40.65
C ASN A 288 25.00 -10.79 -39.97
N PRO A 289 24.95 -9.49 -40.27
CA PRO A 289 25.85 -8.50 -39.68
C PRO A 289 25.82 -8.46 -38.14
N VAL A 290 24.68 -8.77 -37.53
CA VAL A 290 24.55 -8.79 -36.07
C VAL A 290 25.24 -10.02 -35.48
N ASP A 291 25.13 -11.19 -36.12
CA ASP A 291 25.87 -12.40 -35.72
C ASP A 291 27.39 -12.12 -35.70
N LEU A 292 27.94 -11.55 -36.78
CA LEU A 292 29.36 -11.19 -36.87
C LEU A 292 29.79 -10.20 -35.77
N LEU A 293 28.94 -9.23 -35.47
CA LEU A 293 29.17 -8.23 -34.44
C LEU A 293 29.20 -8.83 -33.03
N PHE A 294 28.36 -9.81 -32.73
CA PHE A 294 28.40 -10.54 -31.46
C PHE A 294 29.55 -11.54 -31.37
N GLU A 295 30.00 -12.11 -32.49
CA GLU A 295 31.22 -12.92 -32.52
C GLU A 295 32.47 -12.11 -32.22
N GLU A 296 32.59 -10.92 -32.81
CA GLU A 296 33.69 -10.02 -32.51
C GLU A 296 33.67 -9.58 -31.04
N LEU A 297 32.47 -9.28 -30.51
CA LEU A 297 32.32 -9.00 -29.09
C LEU A 297 32.73 -10.19 -28.22
N ALA A 298 32.39 -11.42 -28.60
CA ALA A 298 32.78 -12.62 -27.86
C ALA A 298 34.31 -12.82 -27.87
N LYS A 299 34.98 -12.48 -28.98
CA LYS A 299 36.45 -12.51 -29.09
C LYS A 299 37.12 -11.47 -28.19
N LYS A 300 36.57 -10.24 -28.14
CA LYS A 300 37.11 -9.13 -27.33
C LYS A 300 36.77 -9.24 -25.84
N LYS A 301 35.53 -9.62 -25.51
CA LYS A 301 34.93 -9.65 -24.17
C LYS A 301 34.07 -10.92 -23.99
N PRO A 302 34.70 -12.09 -23.72
CA PRO A 302 33.99 -13.37 -23.65
C PRO A 302 32.86 -13.42 -22.60
N ASN A 303 32.99 -12.65 -21.52
CA ASN A 303 32.03 -12.61 -20.42
C ASN A 303 31.07 -11.39 -20.45
N SER A 304 30.97 -10.70 -21.59
CA SER A 304 30.06 -9.56 -21.73
C SER A 304 28.60 -9.97 -21.47
N PHE A 305 27.83 -9.08 -20.82
CA PHE A 305 26.41 -9.33 -20.58
C PHE A 305 25.65 -9.49 -21.91
N ALA A 306 25.89 -8.60 -22.87
CA ALA A 306 25.28 -8.65 -24.20
C ALA A 306 25.58 -9.98 -24.92
N GLY A 307 26.86 -10.41 -24.97
CA GLY A 307 27.26 -11.66 -25.63
C GLY A 307 26.65 -12.90 -24.98
N ARG A 308 26.54 -12.96 -23.65
CA ARG A 308 25.89 -14.07 -22.95
C ARG A 308 24.41 -14.19 -23.31
N GLN A 309 23.68 -13.07 -23.36
CA GLN A 309 22.25 -13.08 -23.73
C GLN A 309 22.05 -13.49 -25.19
N TYR A 310 22.92 -13.02 -26.10
CA TYR A 310 22.86 -13.37 -27.52
C TYR A 310 23.13 -14.86 -27.75
N LYS A 311 24.12 -15.44 -27.06
CA LYS A 311 24.41 -16.88 -27.12
C LYS A 311 23.21 -17.72 -26.65
N LEU A 312 22.55 -17.32 -25.57
CA LEU A 312 21.34 -17.98 -25.08
C LEU A 312 20.19 -17.87 -26.08
N TYR A 313 20.04 -16.71 -26.75
CA TYR A 313 19.07 -16.53 -27.83
C TYR A 313 19.32 -17.49 -29.00
N LYS A 314 20.56 -17.58 -29.53
CA LYS A 314 20.88 -18.49 -30.64
C LYS A 314 20.68 -19.96 -30.28
N LEU A 315 20.99 -20.36 -29.04
CA LEU A 315 20.72 -21.72 -28.55
C LEU A 315 19.21 -22.03 -28.51
N ALA A 316 18.39 -21.06 -28.10
CA ALA A 316 16.94 -21.23 -28.09
C ALA A 316 16.38 -21.31 -29.52
N ALA A 317 16.87 -20.48 -30.44
CA ALA A 317 16.43 -20.46 -31.84
C ALA A 317 16.82 -21.74 -32.61
N GLY A 318 18.05 -22.26 -32.40
CA GLY A 318 18.54 -23.45 -33.09
C GLY A 318 17.75 -24.73 -32.80
N ASP A 319 17.22 -24.89 -31.58
CA ASP A 319 16.37 -26.05 -31.20
C ASP A 319 15.02 -26.09 -31.94
N ILE A 320 14.58 -24.96 -32.52
CA ILE A 320 13.35 -24.89 -33.32
C ILE A 320 13.58 -25.26 -34.77
N CYS A 321 14.64 -24.73 -35.41
CA CYS A 321 14.93 -25.02 -36.81
C CYS A 321 15.27 -26.51 -37.04
N SER A 322 15.70 -27.22 -35.98
CA SER A 322 15.97 -28.66 -36.02
C SER A 322 14.75 -29.58 -35.83
N LYS A 323 13.54 -29.02 -35.64
CA LYS A 323 12.27 -29.79 -35.49
C LYS A 323 11.37 -29.60 -36.70
#